data_AF-A0A7K1C4N3-F1
#
_entry.id   AF-A0A7K1C4N3-F1
#
_cell.length_a   1.000
_cell.length_b   1.000
_cell.length_c   1.000
_cell.angle_alpha   90.00
_cell.angle_beta   90.00
_cell.angle_gamma   90.00
#
_symmetry.space_group_name_H-M   'P 1'
#
loop_
_entity.id
_entity.type
_entity.pdbx_description
1 polymer ?
#
loop_
_entity_poly.entity_id
_entity_poly.type
_entity_poly.pdbx_seq_one_letter_code
_entity_poly.pdbx_strand_id
1 'polypeptide(L)'
;MTTFGVFALCALLGAVGAVARYAVTAVLPKGAEATGLLIVNASGSLLAGAALGLAHTGAIDSSAALALLAFAAGFTTLSTMAVAVAQSIGRGQFWRGLGTAALH
;
A
#
# COMPACT_ATOMS: atom_id res chain seq x y z
N MET A 1 -9.90 20.57 -12.99
CA MET A 1 -8.45 20.25 -13.15
C MET A 1 -8.19 19.83 -14.58
N THR A 2 -7.05 20.19 -15.17
CA THR A 2 -6.65 19.62 -16.48
C THR A 2 -6.24 18.17 -16.30
N THR A 3 -6.37 17.34 -17.33
CA THR A 3 -5.96 15.93 -17.30
C THR A 3 -4.49 15.79 -16.86
N PHE A 4 -3.62 16.66 -17.37
CA PHE A 4 -2.21 16.72 -16.96
C PHE A 4 -2.04 17.01 -15.47
N GLY A 5 -2.82 17.94 -14.92
CA GLY A 5 -2.80 18.26 -13.49
C GLY A 5 -3.18 17.07 -12.61
N VAL A 6 -4.15 16.24 -13.04
CA VAL A 6 -4.53 15.03 -12.31
C VAL A 6 -3.38 14.03 -12.29
N PHE A 7 -2.74 13.77 -13.44
CA PHE A 7 -1.61 12.84 -13.48
C PHE A 7 -0.41 13.31 -12.66
N ALA A 8 -0.09 14.62 -12.71
CA ALA A 8 0.97 15.18 -11.88
C ALA A 8 0.67 15.01 -10.37
N LEU A 9 -0.58 15.27 -9.96
CA LEU A 9 -1.02 15.07 -8.58
C LEU A 9 -0.93 13.59 -8.18
N CYS A 10 -1.38 12.67 -9.03
CA CYS A 10 -1.28 11.23 -8.77
C CYS A 10 0.18 10.78 -8.64
N ALA A 11 1.08 11.26 -9.51
CA ALA A 11 2.50 10.93 -9.43
C ALA A 11 3.11 11.42 -8.11
N LEU A 12 2.80 12.65 -7.70
CA LEU A 12 3.24 13.21 -6.42
C LEU A 12 2.70 12.40 -5.24
N LEU A 13 1.39 12.13 -5.20
CA LEU A 13 0.80 11.39 -4.10
C LEU A 13 1.25 9.93 -4.05
N GLY A 14 1.47 9.29 -5.19
CA GLY A 14 2.08 7.96 -5.25
C GLY A 14 3.50 7.96 -4.70
N ALA A 15 4.32 8.97 -5.03
CA ALA A 15 5.65 9.12 -4.44
C ALA A 15 5.57 9.34 -2.92
N VAL A 16 4.66 10.20 -2.45
CA VAL A 16 4.42 10.41 -1.01
C VAL A 16 3.99 9.12 -0.32
N GLY A 17 3.12 8.31 -0.96
CA GLY A 17 2.73 6.99 -0.47
C GLY A 17 3.93 6.06 -0.32
N ALA A 18 4.83 6.02 -1.31
CA ALA A 18 6.05 5.21 -1.23
C ALA A 18 6.99 5.66 -0.11
N VAL A 19 7.16 6.97 0.10
CA VAL A 19 7.95 7.53 1.21
C VAL A 19 7.31 7.19 2.55
N ALA A 20 5.99 7.33 2.67
CA ALA A 20 5.27 6.98 3.90
C ALA A 20 5.41 5.48 4.23
N ARG A 21 5.32 4.60 3.21
CA ARG A 21 5.56 3.16 3.38
C ARG A 21 6.95 2.91 3.93
N TYR A 22 7.96 3.53 3.31
CA TYR A 22 9.34 3.42 3.79
C TYR A 22 9.45 3.86 5.25
N ALA A 23 8.92 5.02 5.61
CA ALA A 23 8.95 5.53 6.98
C ALA A 23 8.31 4.55 7.98
N VAL A 24 7.13 4.00 7.67
CA VAL A 24 6.45 3.00 8.53
C VAL A 24 7.31 1.76 8.71
N THR A 25 7.89 1.23 7.62
CA THR A 25 8.72 0.03 7.71
C THR A 25 10.09 0.28 8.37
N ALA A 26 10.62 1.50 8.30
CA ALA A 26 11.94 1.85 8.80
C ALA A 26 11.98 2.03 10.33
N VAL A 27 10.86 2.39 10.96
CA VAL A 27 10.78 2.56 12.42
C VAL A 27 10.54 1.26 13.18
N LEU A 28 10.26 0.17 12.47
CA LEU A 28 9.96 -1.12 13.10
C LEU A 28 11.26 -1.85 13.52
N PRO A 29 11.21 -2.62 14.62
CA PRO A 29 12.33 -3.46 15.03
C PRO A 29 12.72 -4.46 13.92
N LYS A 30 14.00 -4.83 13.88
CA LYS A 30 14.47 -5.92 13.01
C LYS A 30 13.68 -7.20 13.31
N GLY A 31 13.24 -7.91 12.27
CA GLY A 31 12.39 -9.10 12.41
C GLY A 31 10.88 -8.81 12.41
N ALA A 32 10.46 -7.55 12.37
CA ALA A 32 9.04 -7.15 12.29
C ALA A 32 8.61 -6.79 10.85
N GLU A 33 9.33 -7.26 9.82
CA GLU A 33 9.08 -6.89 8.42
C GLU A 33 7.68 -7.32 7.95
N ALA A 34 7.24 -8.51 8.36
CA ALA A 34 5.89 -9.00 8.05
C ALA A 34 4.79 -8.15 8.69
N THR A 35 5.01 -7.65 9.92
CA THR A 35 4.08 -6.73 10.58
C THR A 35 4.06 -5.38 9.88
N GLY A 36 5.21 -4.88 9.44
CA GLY A 36 5.29 -3.64 8.67
C GLY A 36 4.55 -3.71 7.35
N LEU A 37 4.73 -4.82 6.60
CA LEU A 37 3.97 -5.10 5.38
C LEU A 37 2.46 -5.15 5.64
N LEU A 38 2.05 -5.76 6.76
CA LEU A 38 0.63 -5.91 7.09
C LEU A 38 0.01 -4.56 7.38
N ILE A 39 0.70 -3.73 8.18
CA ILE A 39 0.24 -2.39 8.52
C ILE A 39 0.05 -1.58 7.24
N VAL A 40 1.06 -1.50 6.37
CA VAL A 40 0.96 -0.64 5.17
C VAL A 40 -0.05 -1.17 4.15
N ASN A 41 -0.14 -2.49 3.94
CA ASN A 41 -1.10 -3.08 3.00
C ASN A 41 -2.54 -2.99 3.51
N ALA A 42 -2.78 -3.28 4.79
CA ALA A 42 -4.13 -3.21 5.36
C ALA A 42 -4.64 -1.77 5.43
N SER A 43 -3.83 -0.84 5.95
CA SER A 43 -4.24 0.56 6.06
C SER A 43 -4.33 1.26 4.70
N GLY A 44 -3.44 0.95 3.76
CA GLY A 44 -3.55 1.43 2.38
C GLY A 44 -4.78 0.88 1.65
N SER A 45 -5.10 -0.40 1.82
CA SER A 45 -6.31 -1.01 1.26
C SER A 45 -7.59 -0.42 1.86
N LEU A 46 -7.60 -0.15 3.16
CA LEU A 46 -8.71 0.55 3.83
C LEU A 46 -8.90 1.96 3.24
N LEU A 47 -7.81 2.71 3.05
CA LEU A 47 -7.85 4.04 2.45
C LEU A 47 -8.35 4.01 1.00
N ALA A 48 -7.92 3.03 0.21
CA ALA A 48 -8.41 2.83 -1.15
C ALA A 48 -9.93 2.52 -1.17
N GLY A 49 -10.39 1.63 -0.30
CA GLY A 49 -11.81 1.31 -0.13
C GLY A 49 -12.64 2.53 0.29
N ALA A 50 -12.14 3.31 1.26
CA ALA A 50 -12.80 4.55 1.69
C ALA A 50 -12.87 5.59 0.56
N ALA A 51 -11.79 5.79 -0.20
CA ALA A 51 -11.78 6.69 -1.34
C ALA A 51 -12.79 6.27 -2.42
N LEU A 52 -12.88 4.98 -2.73
CA LEU A 52 -13.87 4.45 -3.65
C LEU A 52 -15.31 4.61 -3.13
N GLY A 53 -15.55 4.36 -1.85
CA GLY A 53 -16.87 4.55 -1.23
C GLY A 53 -17.33 6.01 -1.23
N LEU A 54 -16.42 6.94 -0.91
CA LEU A 54 -16.68 8.38 -0.98
C LEU A 54 -16.94 8.84 -2.42
N ALA A 55 -16.20 8.32 -3.39
CA ALA A 55 -16.43 8.61 -4.80
C ALA A 55 -17.79 8.07 -5.26
N HIS A 56 -18.14 6.85 -4.85
CA HIS A 56 -19.40 6.19 -5.21
C HIS A 56 -20.62 6.95 -4.66
N THR A 57 -20.52 7.51 -3.45
CA THR A 57 -21.58 8.34 -2.85
C THR A 57 -21.61 9.78 -3.40
N GLY A 58 -20.64 10.17 -4.23
CA GLY A 58 -20.49 11.53 -4.73
C GLY A 58 -19.97 12.53 -3.69
N ALA A 59 -19.50 12.06 -2.53
CA ALA A 59 -18.95 12.90 -1.47
C ALA A 59 -17.61 13.54 -1.86
N ILE A 60 -16.87 12.92 -2.79
CA ILE A 60 -15.67 13.49 -3.42
C ILE A 60 -15.72 13.31 -4.94
N ASP A 61 -15.05 14.19 -5.68
CA ASP A 61 -14.94 14.06 -7.13
C ASP A 61 -13.90 12.99 -7.55
N SER A 62 -13.98 12.58 -8.82
CA SER A 62 -13.10 11.53 -9.37
C SER A 62 -11.62 11.88 -9.35
N SER A 63 -11.25 13.16 -9.41
CA SER A 63 -9.84 13.59 -9.35
C SER A 63 -9.28 13.41 -7.95
N ALA A 64 -10.06 13.78 -6.92
CA ALA A 64 -9.71 13.53 -5.53
C ALA A 64 -9.60 12.04 -5.23
N ALA A 65 -10.55 11.23 -5.72
CA ALA A 65 -10.51 9.77 -5.58
C ALA A 65 -9.27 9.17 -6.25
N LEU A 66 -8.94 9.58 -7.47
CA LEU A 66 -7.74 9.12 -8.19
C LEU A 66 -6.45 9.49 -7.45
N ALA A 67 -6.36 10.69 -6.88
CA ALA A 67 -5.20 11.12 -6.11
C ALA A 67 -5.01 10.26 -4.84
N LEU A 68 -6.09 9.98 -4.11
CA LEU A 68 -6.07 9.11 -2.93
C LEU A 68 -5.71 7.65 -3.30
N LEU A 69 -6.24 7.15 -4.42
CA LEU A 69 -5.88 5.83 -4.93
C LEU A 69 -4.40 5.77 -5.35
N ALA A 70 -3.86 6.84 -5.93
CA ALA A 70 -2.44 6.91 -6.27
C ALA A 70 -1.55 6.87 -5.01
N PHE A 71 -1.93 7.60 -3.95
CA PHE A 71 -1.28 7.47 -2.64
C PHE A 71 -1.34 6.03 -2.13
N ALA A 72 -2.53 5.42 -2.09
CA ALA A 72 -2.72 4.06 -1.62
C ALA A 72 -1.89 3.05 -2.43
N ALA A 73 -1.79 3.23 -3.75
CA ALA A 73 -0.98 2.39 -4.62
C ALA A 73 0.52 2.49 -4.31
N GLY A 74 1.02 3.68 -3.97
CA GLY A 74 2.42 3.85 -3.54
C GLY A 74 2.70 3.36 -2.11
N PHE A 75 1.69 3.48 -1.24
CA PHE A 75 1.77 3.12 0.18
C PHE A 75 1.63 1.61 0.41
N THR A 76 0.83 0.91 -0.39
CA THR A 76 0.77 -0.55 -0.40
C THR A 76 1.90 -1.16 -1.23
N THR A 77 2.19 -2.44 -1.03
CA THR A 77 3.17 -3.17 -1.83
C THR A 77 2.89 -4.66 -1.89
N LEU A 78 2.61 -5.15 -3.11
CA LEU A 78 2.55 -6.57 -3.39
C LEU A 78 3.96 -7.15 -3.60
N SER A 79 4.84 -6.42 -4.28
CA SER A 79 6.17 -6.92 -4.67
C SER A 79 7.07 -7.22 -3.47
N THR A 80 7.10 -6.34 -2.46
CA THR A 80 7.90 -6.59 -1.25
C THR A 80 7.35 -7.76 -0.44
N MET A 81 6.02 -7.88 -0.35
CA MET A 81 5.37 -9.03 0.29
C MET A 81 5.69 -10.34 -0.45
N ALA A 82 5.58 -10.36 -1.77
CA ALA A 82 5.89 -11.54 -2.58
C ALA A 82 7.34 -12.01 -2.39
N VAL A 83 8.29 -11.07 -2.35
CA VAL A 83 9.70 -11.37 -2.05
C VAL A 83 9.86 -11.94 -0.63
N ALA A 84 9.19 -11.36 0.38
CA ALA A 84 9.26 -11.85 1.76
C ALA A 84 8.71 -13.28 1.90
N VAL A 85 7.61 -13.58 1.20
CA VAL A 85 7.01 -14.93 1.13
C VAL A 85 8.00 -15.90 0.47
N ALA A 86 8.54 -15.54 -0.70
CA ALA A 86 9.49 -16.38 -1.43
C ALA A 86 10.76 -16.66 -0.61
N GLN A 87 11.30 -15.66 0.08
CA GLN A 87 12.46 -15.83 0.97
C GLN A 87 12.15 -16.72 2.17
N SER A 88 10.97 -16.60 2.77
CA SER A 88 10.55 -17.45 3.89
C SER A 88 10.44 -18.91 3.46
N ILE A 89 9.81 -19.18 2.32
CA ILE A 89 9.70 -20.53 1.75
C ILE A 89 11.09 -21.07 1.39
N GLY A 90 11.95 -20.26 0.76
CA GLY A 90 13.32 -20.64 0.40
C GLY A 90 14.22 -20.98 1.61
N ARG A 91 13.89 -20.46 2.79
CA ARG A 91 14.56 -20.80 4.07
C ARG A 91 13.93 -21.99 4.80
N GLY A 92 13.01 -22.72 4.16
CA GLY A 92 12.28 -23.84 4.77
C GLY A 92 11.15 -23.41 5.72
N GLN A 93 10.86 -22.12 5.83
CA GLN A 93 9.84 -21.58 6.73
C GLN A 93 8.47 -21.49 6.03
N PHE A 94 8.01 -22.61 5.46
CA PHE A 94 6.81 -22.67 4.61
C PHE A 94 5.57 -22.05 5.28
N TRP A 95 5.28 -22.43 6.53
CA TRP A 95 4.11 -21.92 7.26
C TRP A 95 4.16 -20.41 7.53
N ARG A 96 5.36 -19.84 7.73
CA ARG A 96 5.52 -18.38 7.87
C ARG A 96 5.28 -17.66 6.55
N GLY A 97 5.78 -18.22 5.45
CA GLY A 97 5.53 -17.70 4.10
C GLY A 97 4.03 -17.71 3.78
N LEU A 98 3.36 -18.84 4.02
CA LEU A 98 1.92 -18.99 3.82
C LEU A 98 1.11 -18.01 4.68
N GLY A 99 1.45 -17.90 5.98
CA GLY A 99 0.78 -16.96 6.89
C GLY A 99 0.94 -15.50 6.46
N THR A 100 2.13 -15.13 5.97
CA THR A 100 2.36 -13.78 5.43
C THR A 100 1.49 -13.54 4.19
N ALA A 101 1.42 -14.50 3.26
CA ALA A 101 0.59 -14.39 2.07
C ALA A 101 -0.91 -14.34 2.37
N ALA A 102 -1.39 -15.06 3.39
CA ALA A 102 -2.81 -15.15 3.72
C ALA A 102 -3.35 -13.90 4.45
N LEU A 103 -2.49 -13.16 5.14
CA LEU A 103 -2.88 -11.99 5.94
C LEU A 103 -2.93 -10.68 5.16
N HIS A 104 -2.45 -10.65 3.92
CA HIS A 104 -2.31 -9.44 3.10
C HIS A 104 -3.08 -9.60 1.79
#